data_AF-A0A3P7LIK1-F1
#
_entry.id   AF-A0A3P7LIK1-F1
#
_cell.length_a   1.000
_cell.length_b   1.000
_cell.length_c   1.000
_cell.angle_alpha   90.00
_cell.angle_beta   90.00
_cell.angle_gamma   90.00
#
_symmetry.space_group_name_H-M   'P 1'
#
loop_
_entity.id
_entity.type
_entity.pdbx_description
1 polymer ?
#
loop_
_entity_poly.entity_id
_entity_poly.type
_entity_poly.pdbx_seq_one_letter_code
_entity_poly.pdbx_strand_id
1 'polypeptide(L)' 'MKAGDYLIITADYETTTEKVGVITGKFTQIWRKTNDTYLIIHDEFAMN' A
#
# COMPACT_ATOMS: atom_id res chain seq x y z
N MET A 1 20.32 1.08 -18.39
CA MET A 1 19.67 1.28 -17.07
C MET A 1 18.38 0.49 -17.10
N LYS A 2 18.24 -0.61 -16.34
CA LYS A 2 16.93 -1.28 -16.24
C LYS A 2 16.10 -0.42 -15.28
N ALA A 3 14.99 0.15 -15.73
CA ALA A 3 13.95 0.57 -14.81
C ALA A 3 13.63 -0.68 -13.96
N GLY A 4 13.80 -0.60 -12.64
CA GLY A 4 13.47 -1.74 -11.77
C GLY A 4 12.01 -2.12 -11.96
N ASP A 5 11.66 -3.38 -11.75
CA ASP A 5 10.25 -3.78 -11.83
C ASP A 5 9.52 -3.15 -10.65
N TYR A 6 8.64 -2.17 -10.94
CA TYR A 6 7.80 -1.51 -9.96
C TYR A 6 6.37 -2.03 -10.07
N LEU A 7 5.74 -2.28 -8.92
CA LEU A 7 4.33 -2.62 -8.81
C LEU A 7 3.62 -1.51 -8.04
N ILE A 8 2.54 -0.98 -8.60
CA ILE A 8 1.69 0.01 -7.95
C ILE A 8 0.40 -0.71 -7.55
N ILE A 9 0.06 -0.67 -6.27
CA ILE A 9 -1.14 -1.29 -5.70
C ILE A 9 -2.00 -0.18 -5.14
N THR A 10 -3.27 -0.14 -5.55
CA THR A 10 -4.27 0.74 -4.95
C THR A 10 -5.48 -0.09 -4.60
N ALA A 11 -5.97 0.02 -3.37
CA ALA A 11 -7.17 -0.69 -2.94
C ALA A 11 -7.90 0.06 -1.82
N ASP A 12 -9.21 -0.20 -1.74
CA ASP A 12 -10.02 0.16 -0.59
C ASP A 12 -9.72 -0.80 0.56
N TYR A 13 -9.61 -0.27 1.78
CA TYR A 13 -9.44 -1.05 3.01
C TYR A 13 -10.55 -0.74 4.00
N GLU A 14 -10.92 -1.77 4.76
CA GLU A 14 -11.75 -1.66 5.95
C GLU A 14 -10.95 -2.24 7.12
N THR A 15 -10.80 -1.46 8.19
CA THR A 15 -10.11 -1.90 9.41
C THR A 15 -10.96 -1.60 10.64
N THR A 16 -11.13 -2.60 11.49
CA THR A 16 -11.86 -2.47 12.74
C THR A 16 -10.88 -2.19 13.86
N THR A 17 -11.01 -1.02 14.49
CA THR A 17 -10.23 -0.65 15.67
C THR A 17 -11.10 -0.72 16.92
N GLU A 18 -10.53 -1.17 18.03
CA GLU A 18 -11.26 -1.32 19.29
C GLU A 18 -11.82 0.01 19.83
N LYS A 19 -11.18 1.13 19.49
CA LYS A 19 -11.52 2.46 20.02
C LYS A 19 -12.40 3.30 19.09
N VAL A 20 -12.21 3.19 17.77
CA VAL A 20 -12.83 4.07 16.77
C VAL A 20 -13.89 3.32 15.95
N GLY A 21 -14.00 2.00 16.09
CA GLY A 21 -14.91 1.18 15.31
C GLY A 21 -14.35 0.91 13.91
N VAL A 22 -15.24 0.82 12.92
CA VAL A 22 -14.88 0.53 11.53
C VAL A 22 -14.37 1.79 10.84
N ILE A 23 -13.12 1.74 10.38
CA ILE A 23 -12.49 2.77 9.56
C ILE A 23 -12.42 2.23 8.13
N THR A 24 -12.93 3.02 7.18
CA THR A 24 -12.78 2.74 5.76
C THR A 24 -11.86 3.77 5.12
N GLY A 25 -11.11 3.34 4.11
CA GLY A 25 -10.20 4.24 3.41
C GLY A 25 -9.65 3.59 2.16
N LYS A 26 -8.73 4.31 1.51
CA LYS A 26 -7.96 3.85 0.37
C LYS A 26 -6.49 3.86 0.72
N PHE A 27 -5.75 2.88 0.24
CA PHE A 27 -4.29 2.91 0.30
C PHE A 27 -3.70 2.82 -1.11
N THR A 28 -2.56 3.47 -1.28
CA THR A 28 -1.70 3.34 -2.46
C THR A 28 -0.31 2.95 -2.01
N GLN A 29 0.23 1.88 -2.56
CA GLN A 29 1.58 1.42 -2.29
C GLN A 29 2.37 1.24 -3.59
N ILE A 30 3.64 1.62 -3.54
CA ILE A 30 4.60 1.37 -4.62
C ILE A 30 5.66 0.41 -4.11
N TRP A 31 5.79 -0.71 -4.81
CA TRP A 31 6.67 -1.81 -4.47
C TRP A 31 7.77 -1.86 -5.52
N ARG A 32 9.02 -1.95 -5.09
CA ARG A 32 10.18 -2.21 -5.96
C ARG A 32 10.59 -3.66 -5.80
N LYS A 33 10.51 -4.43 -6.87
CA LYS A 33 11.07 -5.78 -6.91
C LYS A 33 12.59 -5.70 -6.95
N THR A 34 13.24 -6.43 -6.06
CA THR A 34 14.70 -6.59 -6.04
C THR A 34 14.99 -8.08 -5.95
N ASN A 35 15.44 -8.68 -7.06
CA ASN A 35 15.55 -10.13 -7.20
C ASN A 35 14.18 -10.82 -6.95
N ASP A 36 14.07 -11.61 -5.89
CA ASP A 36 12.85 -12.33 -5.50
C ASP A 36 12.13 -11.72 -4.30
N THR A 37 12.56 -10.54 -3.84
CA THR A 37 11.93 -9.81 -2.75
C THR A 37 11.26 -8.54 -3.25
N TYR A 38 10.28 -8.07 -2.50
CA TYR A 38 9.62 -6.80 -2.74
C TYR A 38 9.86 -5.87 -1.56
N LEU A 39 10.22 -4.63 -1.87
CA LEU A 39 10.36 -3.56 -0.89
C LEU A 39 9.29 -2.51 -1.17
N ILE A 40 8.49 -2.17 -0.16
CA ILE A 40 7.59 -1.02 -0.23
C ILE A 40 8.45 0.24 -0.16
N ILE A 41 8.41 1.05 -1.20
CA ILE A 41 9.17 2.31 -1.30
C ILE A 41 8.29 3.54 -1.14
N HIS A 42 6.97 3.37 -1.20
CA HIS A 42 5.98 4.40 -0.94
C HIS A 42 4.71 3.76 -0.39
N ASP A 43 4.11 4.40 0.61
CA ASP A 43 2.86 4.00 1.24
C ASP A 43 2.08 5.27 1.57
N GLU A 44 0.84 5.35 1.09
CA GLU A 44 -0.07 6.47 1.28
C GLU A 44 -1.45 5.93 1.69
N PHE A 45 -2.03 6.55 2.72
CA PHE A 45 -3.37 6.23 3.22
C PHE A 45 -4.26 7.46 3.13
N ALA A 46 -5.43 7.29 2.56
CA ALA A 46 -6.52 8.25 2.57
C ALA A 46 -7.69 7.67 3.36
N MET A 47 -7.99 8.26 4.52
CA MET A 47 -9.20 7.93 5.27
C MET A 47 -10.38 8.73 4.70
N ASN A 48 -11.55 8.09 4.61
CA ASN A 48 -12.81 8.77 4.28
C ASN A 48 -13.45 9.43 5.50
#